data_AF-A0A2E1VSH3-F1
#
_entry.id   AF-A0A2E1VSH3-F1
#
_cell.length_a   1.000
_cell.length_b   1.000
_cell.length_c   1.000
_cell.angle_alpha   90.00
_cell.angle_beta   90.00
_cell.angle_gamma   90.00
#
_symmetry.space_group_name_H-M   'P 1'
#
loop_
_entity.id
_entity.type
_entity.pdbx_description
1 polymer ?
#
loop_
_entity_poly.entity_id
_entity_poly.type
_entity_poly.pdbx_seq_one_letter_code
_entity_poly.pdbx_strand_id
1 'polypeptide(L)'
;MEERPSRSPRGRLADPRYRAEMLARLDSLIAVLRLAQHKASSAPAKHAEQAERLTRMHRNLSRTLDVCDYARRSLNAPQPHGQVPLGQPASSQAPQAGCFAESSNLEEFRRLRELGPLQDEAPSAAEIEALCAQLIADQEE
;
A
#
# COMPACT_ATOMS: atom_id res chain seq x y z
N MET A 1 28.29 -19.91 9.85
CA MET A 1 27.84 -18.52 9.65
C MET A 1 26.35 -18.51 9.95
N GLU A 2 25.95 -18.05 11.14
CA GLU A 2 24.52 -17.92 11.48
C GLU A 2 24.00 -16.64 10.82
N GLU A 3 23.14 -16.78 9.81
CA GLU A 3 22.44 -15.64 9.21
C GLU A 3 21.60 -14.96 10.29
N ARG A 4 21.99 -13.74 10.66
CA ARG A 4 21.18 -12.90 11.54
C ARG A 4 19.82 -12.67 10.86
N PRO A 5 18.69 -13.00 11.51
CA PRO A 5 17.37 -12.72 10.95
C PRO A 5 17.28 -11.22 10.70
N SER A 6 16.96 -10.86 9.45
CA SER A 6 16.90 -9.46 9.04
C SER A 6 15.81 -8.77 9.86
N ARG A 7 16.18 -7.70 10.58
CA ARG A 7 15.26 -6.93 11.44
C ARG A 7 14.16 -6.23 10.65
N SER A 8 14.26 -6.17 9.32
CA SER A 8 13.24 -5.59 8.46
C SER A 8 12.02 -6.52 8.35
N PRO A 9 10.80 -5.97 8.30
CA PRO A 9 9.57 -6.77 8.08
C PRO A 9 9.66 -7.65 6.83
N ARG A 10 10.34 -7.16 5.78
CA ARG A 10 10.59 -7.89 4.53
C ARG A 10 11.46 -9.13 4.75
N GLY A 11 12.52 -9.02 5.55
CA GLY A 11 13.39 -10.15 5.87
C GLY A 11 12.69 -11.23 6.67
N ARG A 12 11.78 -10.85 7.58
CA ARG A 12 10.97 -11.82 8.34
C ARG A 12 9.99 -12.59 7.46
N LEU A 13 9.42 -11.95 6.42
CA LEU A 13 8.52 -12.62 5.46
C LEU A 13 9.23 -13.62 4.53
N ALA A 14 10.57 -13.59 4.48
CA ALA A 14 11.35 -14.61 3.78
C ALA A 14 11.38 -15.95 4.53
N ASP A 15 11.16 -15.95 5.85
CA ASP A 15 10.99 -17.17 6.64
C ASP A 15 9.63 -17.82 6.32
N PRO A 16 9.60 -19.06 5.77
CA PRO A 16 8.36 -19.76 5.45
C PRO A 16 7.43 -19.95 6.66
N ARG A 17 7.99 -20.12 7.87
CA ARG A 17 7.20 -20.31 9.10
C ARG A 17 6.48 -19.03 9.48
N TYR A 18 7.20 -17.92 9.52
CA TYR A 18 6.62 -16.60 9.79
C TYR A 18 5.58 -16.21 8.73
N ARG A 19 5.85 -16.51 7.45
CA ARG A 19 4.90 -16.30 6.34
C ARG A 19 3.62 -17.11 6.53
N ALA A 20 3.72 -18.40 6.87
CA ALA A 20 2.56 -19.25 7.13
C ALA A 20 1.74 -18.74 8.33
N GLU A 21 2.40 -18.29 9.40
CA GLU A 21 1.75 -17.69 10.55
C GLU A 21 0.99 -16.40 10.18
N MET A 22 1.62 -15.52 9.39
CA MET A 22 0.97 -14.30 8.88
C MET A 22 -0.25 -14.61 8.01
N LEU A 23 -0.16 -15.62 7.14
CA LEU A 23 -1.30 -16.09 6.34
C LEU A 23 -2.46 -16.55 7.23
N ALA A 24 -2.20 -17.37 8.25
CA ALA A 24 -3.24 -17.84 9.16
C ALA A 24 -3.91 -16.68 9.92
N ARG A 25 -3.14 -15.66 10.33
CA ARG A 25 -3.66 -14.44 10.96
C ARG A 25 -4.52 -13.63 10.00
N LEU A 26 -4.10 -13.48 8.74
CA LEU A 26 -4.89 -12.80 7.70
C LEU A 26 -6.19 -13.54 7.40
N ASP A 27 -6.16 -14.87 7.26
CA ASP A 27 -7.36 -15.67 7.00
C ASP A 27 -8.38 -15.52 8.15
N SER A 28 -7.90 -15.54 9.40
CA SER A 28 -8.74 -15.29 10.57
C SER A 28 -9.34 -13.88 10.56
N LEU A 29 -8.56 -12.86 10.21
CA LEU A 29 -9.02 -11.48 10.13
C LEU A 29 -10.08 -11.30 9.02
N ILE A 30 -9.84 -11.87 7.84
CA ILE A 30 -10.78 -11.85 6.71
C ILE A 30 -12.11 -12.49 7.12
N ALA A 31 -12.07 -13.62 7.81
CA ALA A 31 -13.28 -14.30 8.29
C ALA A 31 -14.10 -13.40 9.24
N VAL A 32 -13.44 -12.76 10.21
CA VAL A 32 -14.10 -11.83 11.15
C VAL A 32 -14.68 -10.61 10.44
N LEU A 33 -13.95 -10.03 9.49
CA LEU A 33 -14.41 -8.87 8.72
C LEU A 33 -15.62 -9.20 7.84
N ARG A 34 -15.63 -10.39 7.18
CA ARG A 34 -16.79 -10.85 6.40
C ARG A 34 -18.01 -11.08 7.28
N LEU A 35 -17.82 -11.66 8.47
CA LEU A 35 -18.90 -11.82 9.45
C LEU A 35 -19.44 -10.46 9.91
N ALA A 36 -18.56 -9.50 10.19
CA ALA A 36 -18.94 -8.14 10.58
C ALA A 36 -19.71 -7.44 9.44
N GLN A 37 -19.29 -7.60 8.19
CA GLN A 37 -19.98 -7.06 7.02
C GLN A 37 -21.38 -7.65 6.89
N HIS A 38 -21.50 -8.98 7.00
CA HIS A 38 -22.80 -9.65 6.95
C HIS A 38 -23.74 -9.15 8.06
N LYS A 39 -23.24 -9.03 9.30
CA LYS A 39 -24.01 -8.49 10.42
C LYS A 39 -24.44 -7.03 10.22
N ALA A 40 -23.57 -6.20 9.65
CA ALA A 40 -23.88 -4.81 9.35
C ALA A 40 -24.95 -4.69 8.26
N SER A 41 -24.89 -5.55 7.23
CA SER A 41 -25.88 -5.58 6.14
C SER A 41 -27.24 -6.14 6.58
N SER A 42 -27.28 -7.04 7.57
CA SER A 42 -28.53 -7.58 8.12
C SER A 42 -29.16 -6.70 9.22
N ALA A 43 -28.44 -5.68 9.71
CA ALA A 43 -28.92 -4.87 10.83
C ALA A 43 -30.02 -3.90 10.38
N PRO A 44 -31.25 -3.98 10.92
CA PRO A 44 -32.28 -3.01 10.60
C PRO A 44 -31.93 -1.65 11.20
N ALA A 45 -31.88 -0.62 10.35
CA ALA A 45 -31.72 0.75 10.80
C ALA A 45 -33.03 1.25 11.42
N LYS A 46 -32.99 1.71 12.67
CA LYS A 46 -34.16 2.28 13.35
C LYS A 46 -34.32 3.78 13.08
N HIS A 47 -33.22 4.45 12.74
CA HIS A 47 -33.14 5.90 12.52
C HIS A 47 -32.26 6.22 11.30
N ALA A 48 -32.48 7.38 10.67
CA ALA A 48 -31.72 7.81 9.50
C ALA A 48 -30.21 7.93 9.78
N GLU A 49 -29.83 8.46 10.95
CA GLU A 49 -28.43 8.55 11.38
C GLU A 49 -27.77 7.15 11.49
N GLN A 50 -28.53 6.17 11.98
CA GLN A 50 -28.05 4.79 12.08
C GLN A 50 -27.86 4.16 10.70
N ALA A 51 -28.73 4.46 9.73
CA ALA A 51 -28.58 3.99 8.35
C ALA A 51 -27.31 4.56 7.70
N GLU A 52 -27.02 5.84 7.92
CA GLU A 52 -25.80 6.47 7.42
C GLU A 52 -24.55 5.85 8.07
N ARG A 53 -24.59 5.60 9.39
CA ARG A 53 -23.50 4.94 10.11
C ARG A 53 -23.25 3.53 9.60
N LEU A 54 -24.30 2.75 9.35
CA LEU A 54 -24.19 1.40 8.77
C LEU A 54 -23.60 1.45 7.35
N THR A 55 -24.00 2.43 6.54
CA THR A 55 -23.46 2.63 5.19
C THR A 55 -21.97 2.96 5.23
N ARG A 56 -21.53 3.83 6.15
CA ARG A 56 -20.11 4.15 6.37
C ARG A 56 -19.33 2.93 6.85
N MET A 57 -19.89 2.19 7.80
CA MET A 57 -19.30 0.96 8.32
C MET A 57 -19.10 -0.08 7.22
N HIS A 58 -20.10 -0.29 6.36
CA HIS A 58 -20.01 -1.20 5.22
C HIS A 58 -18.88 -0.81 4.26
N ARG A 59 -18.76 0.48 3.91
CA ARG A 59 -17.66 0.99 3.06
C ARG A 59 -16.29 0.74 3.68
N ASN A 60 -16.14 1.01 4.98
CA ASN A 60 -14.87 0.79 5.69
C ASN A 60 -14.51 -0.69 5.74
N LEU A 61 -15.47 -1.57 6.08
CA LEU A 61 -15.26 -3.01 6.10
C LEU A 61 -14.87 -3.56 4.73
N SER A 62 -15.51 -3.08 3.66
CA SER A 62 -15.18 -3.47 2.28
C SER A 62 -13.74 -3.08 1.93
N ARG A 63 -13.33 -1.83 2.18
CA ARG A 63 -11.96 -1.38 1.91
C ARG A 63 -10.91 -2.18 2.69
N THR A 64 -11.17 -2.47 3.96
CA THR A 64 -10.26 -3.27 4.78
C THR A 64 -10.17 -4.71 4.27
N LEU A 65 -11.28 -5.29 3.81
CA LEU A 65 -11.29 -6.62 3.19
C LEU A 65 -10.45 -6.64 1.91
N ASP A 66 -10.58 -5.63 1.05
CA ASP A 66 -9.79 -5.53 -0.19
C ASP A 66 -8.28 -5.53 0.11
N VAL A 67 -7.86 -4.79 1.14
CA VAL A 67 -6.46 -4.76 1.60
C VAL A 67 -6.01 -6.12 2.15
N CYS A 68 -6.85 -6.80 2.94
CA CYS A 68 -6.52 -8.11 3.49
C CYS A 68 -6.42 -9.18 2.39
N ASP A 69 -7.38 -9.19 1.45
CA ASP A 69 -7.38 -10.12 0.32
C ASP A 69 -6.18 -9.85 -0.61
N TYR A 70 -5.81 -8.58 -0.82
CA TYR A 70 -4.58 -8.22 -1.50
C TYR A 70 -3.34 -8.77 -0.78
N ALA A 71 -3.19 -8.48 0.53
CA ALA A 71 -2.06 -8.95 1.32
C ALA A 71 -1.95 -10.48 1.31
N ARG A 72 -3.09 -11.19 1.39
CA ARG A 72 -3.15 -12.64 1.29
C ARG A 72 -2.66 -13.15 -0.06
N ARG A 73 -3.03 -12.49 -1.17
CA ARG A 73 -2.52 -12.85 -2.51
C ARG A 73 -1.02 -12.62 -2.61
N SER A 74 -0.53 -11.47 -2.16
CA SER A 74 0.91 -11.17 -2.16
C SER A 74 1.72 -12.14 -1.30
N LEU A 75 1.15 -12.60 -0.17
CA LEU A 75 1.75 -13.63 0.67
C LEU A 75 1.56 -15.06 0.16
N ASN A 76 0.74 -15.32 -0.85
CA ASN A 76 0.64 -16.64 -1.50
C ASN A 76 1.40 -16.69 -2.82
N ALA A 77 1.71 -15.54 -3.41
CA ALA A 77 2.50 -15.47 -4.63
C ALA A 77 3.85 -16.19 -4.44
N PRO A 78 4.21 -17.16 -5.31
CA PRO A 78 5.53 -17.75 -5.29
C PRO A 78 6.54 -16.62 -5.47
N GLN A 79 7.38 -16.39 -4.46
CA GLN A 79 8.38 -15.34 -4.51
C GLN A 79 9.39 -15.74 -5.60
N PRO A 80 9.56 -14.98 -6.70
CA PRO A 80 10.83 -15.02 -7.39
C PRO A 80 11.85 -14.50 -6.37
N HIS A 81 12.90 -15.26 -6.11
CA HIS A 81 13.94 -14.97 -5.12
C HIS A 81 14.22 -13.45 -5.02
N GLY A 82 13.80 -12.80 -3.91
CA GLY A 82 14.25 -11.46 -3.55
C GLY A 82 13.28 -10.27 -3.69
N GLN A 83 12.02 -10.42 -4.14
CA GLN A 83 11.10 -9.28 -4.18
C GLN A 83 9.67 -9.63 -3.74
N VAL A 84 9.31 -9.21 -2.52
CA VAL A 84 7.92 -9.15 -2.08
C VAL A 84 7.27 -7.96 -2.80
N PRO A 85 6.29 -8.16 -3.70
CA PRO A 85 5.62 -7.04 -4.36
C PRO A 85 4.68 -6.40 -3.34
N LEU A 86 5.15 -5.30 -2.75
CA LEU A 86 4.27 -4.27 -2.22
C LEU A 86 3.65 -3.59 -3.42
N GLY A 87 2.35 -3.79 -3.63
CA GLY A 87 1.47 -2.92 -4.39
C GLY A 87 2.10 -2.27 -5.62
N GLN A 88 2.74 -3.06 -6.49
CA GLN A 88 3.13 -2.60 -7.81
C GLN A 88 2.25 -3.30 -8.82
N PRO A 89 1.49 -2.57 -9.66
CA PRO A 89 1.03 -3.15 -10.91
C PRO A 89 2.28 -3.51 -11.72
N ALA A 90 2.44 -4.81 -11.95
CA ALA A 90 3.31 -5.49 -12.90
C ALA A 90 4.57 -4.80 -13.46
N SER A 91 5.67 -5.58 -13.38
CA SER A 91 6.80 -5.69 -14.32
C SER A 91 8.09 -4.91 -14.03
N SER A 92 9.11 -5.65 -13.58
CA SER A 92 10.49 -5.47 -14.02
C SER A 92 10.82 -6.61 -14.98
N GLN A 93 10.32 -6.51 -16.21
CA GLN A 93 11.12 -6.94 -17.35
C GLN A 93 11.80 -5.66 -17.87
N ALA A 94 13.03 -5.79 -18.35
CA ALA A 94 13.60 -4.76 -19.20
C ALA A 94 12.60 -4.37 -20.32
N PRO A 95 12.67 -3.13 -20.79
CA PRO A 95 11.66 -2.10 -20.53
C PRO A 95 10.27 -2.51 -21.04
N GLN A 96 9.25 -2.59 -20.17
CA GLN A 96 7.88 -2.76 -20.64
C GLN A 96 7.15 -1.41 -20.64
N ALA A 97 6.63 -1.04 -21.82
CA ALA A 97 5.78 0.11 -22.09
C ALA A 97 4.49 0.04 -21.24
N GLY A 98 4.58 0.39 -19.96
CA GLY A 98 3.44 0.27 -19.04
C GLY A 98 3.62 0.94 -17.67
N CYS A 99 4.78 1.53 -17.36
CA CYS A 99 4.99 2.32 -16.14
C CYS A 99 4.40 3.74 -16.27
N PHE A 100 3.13 3.81 -16.71
CA PHE A 100 2.39 5.04 -16.99
C PHE A 100 1.38 5.40 -15.90
N ALA A 101 1.34 4.66 -14.79
CA ALA A 101 0.14 4.64 -13.97
C ALA A 101 0.08 5.64 -12.81
N GLU A 102 1.10 6.47 -12.55
CA GLU A 102 1.05 7.42 -11.40
C GLU A 102 1.46 8.86 -11.73
N SER A 103 1.84 9.20 -12.96
CA SER A 103 1.93 10.60 -13.41
C SER A 103 0.72 10.91 -14.28
N SER A 104 -0.05 11.93 -13.92
CA SER A 104 -1.27 12.30 -14.67
C SER A 104 -0.95 12.95 -16.02
N ASN A 105 0.33 13.01 -16.45
CA ASN A 105 0.77 13.59 -17.71
C ASN A 105 2.09 12.96 -18.24
N LEU A 106 2.17 12.64 -19.54
CA LEU A 106 3.38 12.14 -20.24
C LEU A 106 4.57 13.11 -20.12
N GLU A 107 4.32 14.42 -20.11
CA GLU A 107 5.39 15.41 -19.96
C GLU A 107 6.02 15.38 -18.57
N GLU A 108 5.20 15.19 -17.54
CA GLU A 108 5.66 15.06 -16.16
C GLU A 108 6.58 13.85 -16.02
N PHE A 109 6.22 12.73 -16.64
CA PHE A 109 7.06 11.54 -16.69
C PHE A 109 8.44 11.81 -17.32
N ARG A 110 8.50 12.59 -18.42
CA ARG A 110 9.78 12.94 -19.05
C ARG A 110 10.65 13.78 -18.11
N ARG A 111 10.07 14.79 -17.47
CA ARG A 111 10.78 15.64 -16.49
C ARG A 111 11.31 14.82 -15.33
N LEU A 112 10.48 13.93 -14.75
CA LEU A 112 10.89 13.07 -13.65
C LEU A 112 12.03 12.12 -14.03
N ARG A 113 12.06 11.64 -15.28
CA ARG A 113 13.14 10.77 -15.77
C ARG A 113 14.48 11.49 -15.91
N GLU A 114 14.47 12.80 -16.12
CA GLU A 114 15.68 13.63 -16.25
C GLU A 114 16.29 13.99 -14.89
N LEU A 115 15.52 13.93 -13.79
CA LEU A 115 15.99 14.27 -12.43
C LEU A 115 16.99 13.26 -11.85
N GLY A 116 17.13 12.07 -12.45
CA GLY A 116 18.06 11.04 -11.99
C GLY A 116 17.62 10.34 -10.70
N PRO A 117 18.42 9.35 -10.24
CA PRO A 117 18.12 8.62 -9.01
C PRO A 117 18.23 9.52 -7.77
N LEU A 118 17.36 9.30 -6.78
CA LEU A 118 17.43 9.95 -5.48
C LEU A 118 18.78 9.65 -4.85
N GLN A 119 19.51 10.69 -4.46
CA GLN A 119 20.77 10.55 -3.74
C GLN A 119 20.46 10.17 -2.28
N ASP A 120 21.32 9.36 -1.66
CA ASP A 120 21.14 8.90 -0.26
C ASP A 120 21.37 10.03 0.77
N GLU A 121 21.74 11.23 0.32
CA GLU A 121 21.88 12.39 1.20
C GLU A 121 20.50 12.98 1.49
N ALA A 122 20.12 12.93 2.77
CA ALA A 122 18.88 13.52 3.22
C ALA A 122 18.96 15.04 3.04
N PRO A 123 17.94 15.69 2.45
CA PRO A 123 17.92 17.14 2.32
C PRO A 123 17.97 17.77 3.71
N SER A 124 18.75 18.85 3.82
CA SER A 124 18.86 19.62 5.05
C SER A 124 17.55 20.35 5.35
N ALA A 125 17.30 20.65 6.63
CA ALA A 125 16.11 21.40 7.02
C ALA A 125 16.02 22.77 6.31
N ALA A 126 17.16 23.42 6.06
CA ALA A 126 17.23 24.70 5.37
C ALA A 126 16.79 24.61 3.90
N GLU A 127 17.12 23.51 3.20
CA GLU A 127 16.69 23.29 1.81
C GLU A 127 15.17 23.04 1.74
N ILE A 128 14.62 22.29 2.70
CA ILE A 128 13.18 22.05 2.78
C ILE A 128 12.42 23.36 3.05
N GLU A 129 12.91 24.18 3.99
CA GLU A 129 12.30 25.49 4.29
C GLU A 129 12.33 26.42 3.08
N ALA A 130 13.44 26.46 2.33
CA ALA A 130 13.54 27.25 1.11
C ALA A 130 12.55 26.80 0.02
N LEU A 131 12.39 25.47 -0.17
CA LEU A 131 11.41 24.89 -1.10
C LEU A 131 9.97 25.23 -0.71
N CYS A 132 9.64 25.15 0.59
CA CYS A 132 8.33 25.54 1.09
C CYS A 132 8.02 27.02 0.84
N ALA A 133 9.00 27.91 1.06
CA ALA A 133 8.84 29.34 0.80
C ALA A 133 8.60 29.63 -0.70
N GLN A 134 9.32 28.93 -1.59
CA GLN A 134 9.17 29.06 -3.03
C GLN A 134 7.80 28.59 -3.52
N LEU A 135 7.30 27.47 -3.00
CA LEU A 135 5.97 26.95 -3.36
C LEU A 135 4.83 27.88 -2.93
N ILE A 136 5.00 28.60 -1.82
CA ILE A 136 4.01 29.59 -1.37
C ILE A 136 4.01 30.79 -2.31
N ALA A 137 5.18 31.28 -2.72
CA ALA A 137 5.30 32.42 -3.63
C ALA A 137 4.70 32.14 -5.02
N ASP A 138 4.90 30.94 -5.57
CA ASP A 138 4.36 30.53 -6.88
C ASP A 138 2.82 30.34 -6.88
N GLN A 139 2.15 30.34 -5.72
CA GLN A 139 0.68 30.26 -5.62
C GLN A 139 -0.02 31.63 -5.63
N GLU A 140 0.75 32.71 -5.48
CA GLU A 140 0.22 34.09 -5.42
C GLU A 140 0.29 34.83 -6.77
N GLU A 141 0.80 34.18 -7.83
CA GLU A 141 0.78 34.65 -9.24
C GLU A 141 -0.36 34.01 -10.05
#